data_AF-A0A2X1YMU2-F1
#
_entry.id   AF-A0A2X1YMU2-F1
#
_cell.length_a   1.000
_cell.length_b   1.000
_cell.length_c   1.000
_cell.angle_alpha   90.00
_cell.angle_beta   90.00
_cell.angle_gamma   90.00
#
_symmetry.space_group_name_H-M   'P 1'
#
loop_
_entity.id
_entity.type
_entity.pdbx_description
1 polymer ?
#
loop_
_entity_poly.entity_id
_entity_poly.type
_entity_poly.pdbx_seq_one_letter_code
_entity_poly.pdbx_strand_id
1 'polypeptide(L)'
;MLLELNIENFAIIENMKIEFESGLNVLTGETGSGKSIIIDSLGLVLGQRANKDIIKKGKDRAFIEAVFSSYDEETKNLLLEYGIDSGDLVVVSKEIREKGPSITRVNNRTVTSQILSKISSHLIDIFAQHESISLMDNKNQLKLIDDFSGKGQRQLLDDLKELVEKNKFFKK
;
A
#
# COMPACT_ATOMS: atom_id res chain seq x y z
N MET A 1 7.17 6.98 -1.27
CA MET A 1 8.24 6.56 -0.32
C MET A 1 7.65 6.42 1.08
N LEU A 2 7.93 5.32 1.77
CA LEU A 2 7.62 5.16 3.20
C LEU A 2 8.62 5.97 4.05
N LEU A 3 8.11 6.82 4.95
CA LEU A 3 8.89 7.65 5.86
C LEU A 3 8.92 7.09 7.28
N GLU A 4 7.77 6.62 7.77
CA GLU A 4 7.61 6.23 9.17
C GLU A 4 6.65 5.05 9.30
N LEU A 5 6.94 4.17 10.25
CA LEU A 5 6.06 3.09 10.67
C LEU A 5 5.95 3.09 12.20
N ASN A 6 4.73 3.35 12.69
CA ASN A 6 4.37 3.31 14.10
C ASN A 6 3.55 2.05 14.39
N ILE A 7 3.93 1.32 15.44
CA ILE A 7 3.30 0.06 15.82
C ILE A 7 3.04 0.09 17.33
N GLU A 8 1.81 -0.16 17.74
CA GLU A 8 1.42 -0.31 19.14
C GLU A 8 0.68 -1.63 19.37
N ASN A 9 1.05 -2.32 20.44
CA ASN A 9 0.38 -3.54 20.93
C ASN A 9 0.19 -4.63 19.85
N PHE A 10 1.20 -4.86 19.03
CA PHE A 10 1.18 -5.81 17.92
C PHE A 10 2.15 -6.97 18.15
N ALA A 11 1.66 -8.21 18.16
CA ALA A 11 2.41 -9.41 18.47
C ALA A 11 3.21 -9.26 19.79
N ILE A 12 4.54 -9.24 19.72
CA ILE A 12 5.43 -9.01 20.88
C ILE A 12 5.75 -7.52 21.12
N ILE A 13 5.44 -6.64 20.17
CA ILE A 13 5.73 -5.20 20.22
C ILE A 13 4.69 -4.48 21.09
N GLU A 14 5.14 -3.73 22.09
CA GLU A 14 4.29 -2.83 22.86
C GLU A 14 4.19 -1.45 22.22
N ASN A 15 5.34 -0.85 21.89
CA ASN A 15 5.44 0.37 21.11
C ASN A 15 6.73 0.30 20.29
N MET A 16 6.65 0.63 19.02
CA MET A 16 7.80 0.75 18.14
C MET A 16 7.53 1.85 17.12
N LYS A 17 8.56 2.67 16.89
CA LYS A 17 8.59 3.68 15.84
C LYS A 17 9.84 3.42 14.99
N ILE A 18 9.67 3.33 13.67
CA ILE A 18 10.75 3.16 12.71
C ILE A 18 10.69 4.33 11.73
N GLU A 19 11.81 5.04 11.58
CA GLU A 19 11.99 6.06 10.55
C GLU A 19 12.82 5.48 9.41
N PHE A 20 12.38 5.72 8.18
CA PHE A 20 13.01 5.20 6.96
C PHE A 20 13.67 6.35 6.20
N GLU A 21 14.89 6.10 5.72
CA GLU A 21 15.62 7.03 4.87
C GLU A 21 15.43 6.72 3.39
N SER A 22 15.78 7.67 2.52
CA SER A 22 15.70 7.46 1.08
C SER A 22 16.72 6.41 0.63
N GLY A 23 16.33 5.55 -0.31
CA GLY A 23 17.21 4.52 -0.86
C GLY A 23 17.09 3.19 -0.12
N LEU A 24 18.22 2.55 0.15
CA LEU A 24 18.26 1.19 0.72
C LEU A 24 18.27 1.23 2.25
N ASN A 25 17.18 0.76 2.85
CA ASN A 25 17.10 0.52 4.29
C ASN A 25 17.33 -0.97 4.56
N VAL A 26 18.34 -1.30 5.36
CA VAL A 26 18.68 -2.68 5.70
C VAL A 26 18.27 -2.99 7.13
N LEU A 27 17.23 -3.80 7.28
CA LEU A 27 16.78 -4.31 8.58
C LEU A 27 17.53 -5.60 8.93
N THR A 28 18.35 -5.55 9.97
CA THR A 28 19.09 -6.70 10.51
C THR A 28 18.57 -7.10 11.89
N GLY A 29 18.71 -8.37 12.26
CA GLY A 29 18.34 -8.85 13.59
C GLY A 29 18.90 -10.25 13.86
N GLU A 30 18.86 -10.67 15.12
CA GLU A 30 19.40 -11.97 15.57
C GLU A 30 18.51 -13.15 15.14
N THR A 31 17.18 -12.97 15.19
CA THR A 31 16.20 -13.96 14.73
C THR A 31 15.26 -13.34 13.71
N GLY A 32 14.82 -14.13 12.71
CA GLY A 32 13.93 -13.67 11.65
C GLY A 32 12.55 -13.16 12.12
N SER A 33 12.21 -13.35 13.39
CA SER A 33 10.92 -12.96 13.97
C SER A 33 10.68 -11.44 13.92
N GLY A 34 11.68 -10.62 14.30
CA GLY A 34 11.52 -9.17 14.35
C GLY A 34 11.30 -8.54 12.97
N LYS A 35 12.04 -9.01 11.96
CA LYS A 35 11.87 -8.55 10.58
C LYS A 35 10.50 -8.94 10.02
N SER A 36 10.08 -10.19 10.24
CA SER A 36 8.76 -10.64 9.77
C SER A 36 7.63 -9.84 10.41
N ILE A 37 7.70 -9.54 11.70
CA ILE A 37 6.70 -8.71 12.40
C ILE A 37 6.56 -7.33 11.74
N ILE A 38 7.67 -6.70 11.34
CA ILE A 38 7.66 -5.41 10.64
C ILE A 38 6.95 -5.55 9.28
N ILE A 39 7.31 -6.57 8.50
CA ILE A 39 6.69 -6.81 7.19
C ILE A 39 5.20 -7.14 7.32
N ASP A 40 4.81 -7.95 8.30
CA ASP A 40 3.42 -8.29 8.58
C ASP A 40 2.60 -7.05 8.99
N SER A 41 3.19 -6.17 9.81
CA SER A 41 2.53 -4.93 10.21
C SER A 41 2.29 -3.99 9.03
N LEU A 42 3.27 -3.88 8.12
CA LEU A 42 3.13 -3.12 6.87
C LEU A 42 2.03 -3.71 5.99
N GLY A 43 2.07 -5.03 5.74
CA GLY A 43 1.04 -5.72 4.97
C GLY A 43 -0.36 -5.46 5.52
N LEU A 44 -0.51 -5.52 6.85
CA LEU A 44 -1.79 -5.28 7.51
C LEU A 44 -2.30 -3.85 7.37
N VAL A 45 -1.47 -2.83 7.62
CA VAL A 45 -1.89 -1.42 7.49
C VAL A 45 -2.25 -1.07 6.05
N LEU A 46 -1.66 -1.77 5.08
CA LEU A 46 -1.89 -1.60 3.65
C LEU A 46 -3.04 -2.44 3.07
N GLY A 47 -3.73 -3.23 3.90
CA GLY A 47 -4.98 -3.88 3.51
C GLY A 47 -4.97 -5.39 3.45
N GLN A 48 -3.88 -6.06 3.86
CA GLN A 48 -3.96 -7.49 4.16
C GLN A 48 -4.98 -7.76 5.28
N ARG A 49 -5.53 -8.98 5.25
CA ARG A 49 -6.52 -9.42 6.25
C ARG A 49 -5.87 -9.52 7.62
N ALA A 50 -6.51 -8.89 8.61
CA ALA A 50 -6.12 -9.00 10.00
C ALA A 50 -6.79 -10.20 10.66
N ASN A 51 -6.01 -11.05 11.32
CA ASN A 51 -6.52 -11.95 12.36
C ASN A 51 -6.40 -11.23 13.72
N LYS A 52 -7.31 -11.47 14.66
CA LYS A 52 -7.27 -10.86 16.01
C LYS A 52 -6.11 -11.36 16.87
N ASP A 53 -5.56 -12.53 16.55
CA ASP A 53 -4.42 -13.13 17.26
C ASP A 53 -3.13 -12.27 17.17
N ILE A 54 -3.12 -11.26 16.32
CA ILE A 54 -2.02 -10.28 16.20
C ILE A 54 -2.01 -9.26 17.35
N ILE A 55 -3.09 -9.11 18.11
CA ILE A 55 -3.13 -8.18 19.25
C ILE A 55 -2.23 -8.75 20.34
N LYS A 56 -1.32 -7.92 20.87
CA LYS A 56 -0.44 -8.30 21.97
C LYS A 56 -1.26 -8.81 23.15
N LYS A 57 -0.84 -9.94 23.73
CA LYS A 57 -1.52 -10.57 24.86
C LYS A 57 -1.71 -9.57 26.01
N GLY A 58 -2.95 -9.47 26.51
CA GLY A 58 -3.31 -8.55 27.60
C GLY A 58 -3.66 -7.13 27.15
N LYS A 59 -3.70 -6.87 25.84
CA LYS A 59 -4.16 -5.60 25.26
C LYS A 59 -5.51 -5.81 24.55
N ASP A 60 -6.31 -4.76 24.47
CA ASP A 60 -7.64 -4.74 23.88
C ASP A 60 -7.65 -4.26 22.41
N ARG A 61 -6.57 -3.58 22.00
CA ARG A 61 -6.37 -3.10 20.64
C ARG A 61 -4.90 -3.13 20.21
N ALA A 62 -4.68 -3.24 18.91
CA ALA A 62 -3.43 -2.97 18.22
C ALA A 62 -3.62 -1.79 17.27
N PHE A 63 -2.58 -0.98 17.10
CA PHE A 63 -2.56 0.16 16.19
C PHE A 63 -1.32 0.12 15.32
N ILE A 64 -1.48 0.35 14.03
CA ILE A 64 -0.40 0.43 13.06
C ILE A 64 -0.63 1.67 12.22
N GLU A 65 0.40 2.47 12.00
CA GLU A 65 0.36 3.65 11.14
C GLU A 65 1.60 3.72 10.28
N ALA A 66 1.40 3.99 8.99
CA ALA A 66 2.45 4.16 8.01
C ALA A 66 2.31 5.53 7.35
N VAL A 67 3.41 6.28 7.30
CA VAL A 67 3.47 7.61 6.69
C VAL A 67 4.23 7.53 5.39
N PHE A 68 3.63 8.01 4.31
CA PHE A 68 4.21 8.03 2.98
C PHE A 68 4.35 9.47 2.48
N SER A 69 5.38 9.72 1.69
CA SER A 69 5.62 10.94 0.93
C SER A 69 5.96 10.60 -0.53
N SER A 70 6.19 11.60 -1.37
CA SER A 70 6.73 11.42 -2.73
C SER A 70 5.98 10.35 -3.53
N TYR A 71 4.68 10.54 -3.69
CA TYR A 71 3.77 9.69 -4.45
C TYR A 71 3.32 10.42 -5.73
N ASP A 72 2.88 9.67 -6.73
CA ASP A 72 2.59 10.20 -8.07
C ASP A 72 1.26 10.96 -8.17
N GLU A 73 1.09 11.70 -9.27
CA GLU A 73 -0.15 12.44 -9.55
C GLU A 73 -1.36 11.49 -9.70
N GLU A 74 -1.14 10.24 -10.14
CA GLU A 74 -2.20 9.24 -10.21
C GLU A 74 -2.75 8.93 -8.82
N THR A 75 -1.87 8.72 -7.83
CA THR A 75 -2.26 8.53 -6.42
C THR A 75 -2.96 9.76 -5.86
N LYS A 76 -2.50 10.99 -6.16
CA LYS A 76 -3.19 12.21 -5.73
C LYS A 76 -4.63 12.28 -6.24
N ASN A 77 -4.82 12.03 -7.55
CA ASN A 77 -6.14 12.01 -8.17
C ASN A 77 -7.04 10.93 -7.56
N LEU A 78 -6.48 9.75 -7.30
CA LEU A 78 -7.20 8.64 -6.66
C LEU A 78 -7.66 9.00 -5.23
N LEU A 79 -6.82 9.66 -4.43
CA LEU A 79 -7.19 10.14 -3.10
C LEU A 79 -8.36 11.12 -3.20
N LEU A 80 -8.26 12.12 -4.08
CA LEU A 80 -9.31 13.12 -4.30
C LEU A 80 -10.63 12.50 -4.79
N GLU A 81 -10.59 11.46 -5.63
CA GLU A 81 -11.77 10.70 -6.09
C GLU A 81 -12.57 10.14 -4.91
N TYR A 82 -11.88 9.63 -3.88
CA TYR A 82 -12.49 9.12 -2.65
C TYR A 82 -12.70 10.21 -1.58
N GLY A 83 -12.50 11.48 -1.93
CA GLY A 83 -12.61 12.62 -1.04
C GLY A 83 -11.54 12.65 0.04
N ILE A 84 -10.40 12.00 -0.15
CA ILE A 84 -9.27 12.02 0.77
C ILE A 84 -8.35 13.16 0.38
N ASP A 85 -7.90 13.95 1.36
CA ASP A 85 -6.95 15.03 1.10
C ASP A 85 -5.61 14.47 0.58
N SER A 86 -5.05 15.12 -0.44
CA SER A 86 -3.88 14.65 -1.18
C SER A 86 -2.65 15.54 -0.98
N GLY A 87 -2.50 16.13 0.22
CA GLY A 87 -1.36 16.99 0.60
C GLY A 87 0.00 16.29 0.51
N ASP A 88 1.05 16.81 1.12
CA ASP A 88 2.40 16.25 0.90
C ASP A 88 2.59 14.83 1.48
N LEU A 89 1.73 14.43 2.42
CA LEU A 89 1.80 13.15 3.12
C LEU A 89 0.52 12.34 2.95
N VAL A 90 0.70 11.02 2.83
CA VAL A 90 -0.37 10.03 3.00
C VAL A 90 -0.11 9.25 4.28
N VAL A 91 -1.00 9.39 5.24
CA VAL A 91 -0.98 8.66 6.50
C VAL A 91 -2.04 7.58 6.43
N VAL A 92 -1.61 6.32 6.45
CA VAL A 92 -2.49 5.16 6.50
C VAL A 92 -2.42 4.58 7.91
N SER A 93 -3.55 4.46 8.59
CA SER A 93 -3.60 3.87 9.93
C SER A 93 -4.67 2.79 10.04
N LYS A 94 -4.38 1.76 10.83
CA LYS A 94 -5.27 0.64 11.07
C LYS A 94 -5.31 0.33 12.56
N GLU A 95 -6.51 0.39 13.11
CA GLU A 95 -6.79 -0.05 14.47
C GLU A 95 -7.54 -1.38 14.44
N ILE A 96 -6.99 -2.38 15.14
CA ILE A 96 -7.60 -3.70 15.29
C ILE A 96 -8.00 -3.85 16.74
N ARG A 97 -9.27 -4.14 17.00
CA ARG A 97 -9.81 -4.33 18.35
C ARG A 97 -10.10 -5.80 18.62
N GLU A 98 -9.92 -6.24 19.85
CA GLU A 98 -10.31 -7.58 20.31
C GLU A 98 -11.81 -7.78 20.09
N LYS A 99 -12.60 -6.75 20.38
CA LYS A 99 -14.04 -6.69 20.17
C LYS A 99 -14.41 -5.56 19.23
N GLY A 100 -15.27 -5.86 18.25
CA GLY A 100 -15.68 -4.93 17.22
C GLY A 100 -14.89 -5.05 15.91
N PRO A 101 -15.21 -4.20 14.92
CA PRO A 101 -14.54 -4.19 13.62
C PRO A 101 -13.15 -3.55 13.73
N SER A 102 -12.26 -3.93 12.80
CA SER A 102 -11.06 -3.14 12.53
C SER A 102 -11.43 -1.88 11.76
N ILE A 103 -10.72 -0.78 12.03
CA ILE A 103 -10.96 0.51 11.41
C ILE A 103 -9.69 0.93 10.69
N THR A 104 -9.78 1.14 9.38
CA THR A 104 -8.69 1.71 8.59
C THR A 104 -9.01 3.15 8.22
N ARG A 105 -8.01 4.03 8.28
CA ARG A 105 -8.09 5.42 7.84
C ARG A 105 -6.96 5.75 6.88
N VAL A 106 -7.24 6.65 5.96
CA VAL A 106 -6.25 7.33 5.12
C VAL A 106 -6.47 8.83 5.28
N ASN A 107 -5.44 9.57 5.70
CA ASN A 107 -5.51 11.00 6.03
C ASN A 107 -6.75 11.34 6.89
N ASN A 108 -6.90 10.61 8.00
CA ASN A 108 -7.99 10.72 8.98
C ASN A 108 -9.40 10.35 8.48
N ARG A 109 -9.59 9.97 7.22
CA ARG A 109 -10.89 9.49 6.71
C ARG A 109 -10.96 7.98 6.75
N THR A 110 -12.07 7.44 7.26
CA THR A 110 -12.30 5.98 7.27
C THR A 110 -12.54 5.48 5.85
N VAL A 111 -11.82 4.43 5.46
CA VAL A 111 -11.91 3.81 4.13
C VAL A 111 -12.27 2.34 4.22
N THR A 112 -12.86 1.79 3.15
CA THR A 112 -13.09 0.34 3.04
C THR A 112 -11.79 -0.37 2.66
N SER A 113 -11.73 -1.68 2.88
CA SER A 113 -10.59 -2.51 2.43
C SER A 113 -10.38 -2.46 0.92
N GLN A 114 -11.45 -2.28 0.14
CA GLN A 114 -11.38 -2.17 -1.32
C GLN A 114 -10.70 -0.86 -1.75
N ILE A 115 -11.09 0.26 -1.15
CA ILE A 115 -10.48 1.57 -1.43
C ILE A 115 -9.02 1.55 -0.99
N LEU A 116 -8.76 1.06 0.23
CA LEU A 116 -7.40 0.91 0.75
C LEU A 116 -6.53 0.08 -0.18
N SER A 117 -6.99 -1.07 -0.67
CA SER A 117 -6.21 -1.92 -1.57
C SER A 117 -5.82 -1.21 -2.87
N LYS A 118 -6.68 -0.34 -3.41
CA LYS A 118 -6.37 0.47 -4.60
C LYS A 118 -5.34 1.55 -4.29
N ILE A 119 -5.45 2.22 -3.14
CA ILE A 119 -4.49 3.27 -2.75
C ILE A 119 -3.13 2.64 -2.45
N SER A 120 -3.09 1.57 -1.65
CA SER A 120 -1.86 0.89 -1.23
C SER A 120 -1.03 0.37 -2.39
N SER A 121 -1.66 -0.12 -3.48
CA SER A 121 -0.94 -0.63 -4.65
C SER A 121 -0.15 0.44 -5.41
N HIS A 122 -0.42 1.73 -5.17
CA HIS A 122 0.38 2.83 -5.72
C HIS A 122 1.44 3.35 -4.73
N LEU A 123 1.33 3.01 -3.44
CA LEU A 123 2.23 3.52 -2.40
C LEU A 123 3.46 2.65 -2.18
N ILE A 124 3.31 1.31 -2.27
CA ILE A 124 4.35 0.35 -1.92
C ILE A 124 4.06 -1.04 -2.48
N ASP A 125 5.13 -1.71 -2.94
CA ASP A 125 5.13 -3.12 -3.26
C ASP A 125 5.85 -3.89 -2.14
N ILE A 126 5.20 -4.93 -1.61
CA ILE A 126 5.78 -5.83 -0.59
C ILE A 126 6.14 -7.15 -1.27
N PHE A 127 7.42 -7.52 -1.21
CA PHE A 127 7.92 -8.80 -1.68
C PHE A 127 8.29 -9.66 -0.47
N ALA A 128 7.34 -10.48 0.01
CA ALA A 128 7.54 -11.41 1.11
C ALA A 128 7.65 -12.86 0.60
N GLN A 129 8.14 -13.76 1.46
CA GLN A 129 8.56 -15.13 1.08
C GLN A 129 7.43 -16.04 0.55
N HIS A 130 6.19 -15.56 0.47
CA HIS A 130 5.05 -16.28 -0.14
C HIS A 130 4.04 -15.37 -0.91
N GLU A 131 4.35 -14.10 -1.18
CA GLU A 131 3.43 -13.18 -1.88
C GLU A 131 4.12 -12.49 -3.06
N SER A 132 4.21 -13.20 -4.19
CA SER A 132 4.52 -12.60 -5.49
C SER A 132 3.23 -12.53 -6.32
N ILE A 133 2.36 -11.57 -6.00
CA ILE A 133 1.11 -11.35 -6.76
C ILE A 133 1.30 -10.25 -7.82
N SER A 134 2.09 -9.20 -7.54
CA SER A 134 2.25 -8.05 -8.47
C SER A 134 2.94 -8.42 -9.77
N LEU A 135 4.06 -9.17 -9.73
CA LEU A 135 4.80 -9.60 -10.93
C LEU A 135 4.09 -10.71 -11.73
N MET A 136 3.11 -11.40 -11.14
CA MET A 136 2.35 -12.47 -11.78
C MET A 136 1.01 -11.96 -12.35
N ASP A 137 0.63 -10.70 -12.10
CA ASP A 137 -0.50 -10.08 -12.78
C ASP A 137 -0.12 -9.76 -14.22
N ASN A 138 -0.85 -10.35 -15.17
CA ASN A 138 -0.68 -10.11 -16.61
C ASN A 138 -0.73 -8.61 -16.96
N LYS A 139 -1.53 -7.80 -16.25
CA LYS A 139 -1.57 -6.35 -16.50
C LYS A 139 -0.26 -5.67 -16.16
N ASN A 140 0.34 -6.04 -15.02
CA ASN A 140 1.62 -5.49 -14.58
C ASN A 140 2.76 -5.98 -15.48
N GLN A 141 2.74 -7.24 -15.91
CA GLN A 141 3.69 -7.77 -16.88
C GLN A 141 3.63 -7.00 -18.21
N LEU A 142 2.42 -6.71 -18.70
CA LEU A 142 2.24 -5.94 -19.93
C LEU A 142 2.76 -4.50 -19.77
N LYS A 143 2.41 -3.85 -18.66
CA LYS A 143 2.92 -2.51 -18.32
C LYS A 143 4.45 -2.50 -18.25
N LEU A 144 5.06 -3.53 -17.68
CA LEU A 144 6.52 -3.65 -17.59
C LEU A 144 7.18 -3.73 -18.99
N ILE A 145 6.58 -4.50 -19.90
CA ILE A 145 7.04 -4.61 -21.29
C ILE A 145 6.85 -3.28 -22.01
N ASP A 146 5.69 -2.63 -21.85
CA ASP A 146 5.38 -1.33 -22.44
C ASP A 146 6.34 -0.24 -21.92
N ASP A 147 6.72 -0.29 -20.64
CA ASP A 147 7.68 0.62 -20.02
C ASP A 147 9.11 0.39 -20.53
N PHE A 148 9.47 -0.85 -20.86
CA PHE A 148 10.75 -1.18 -21.49
C PHE A 148 10.76 -0.88 -23.00
N SER A 149 9.59 -0.61 -23.59
CA SER A 149 9.45 -0.28 -25.00
C SER A 149 10.00 1.12 -25.26
N GLY A 150 10.74 1.30 -26.35
CA GLY A 150 11.30 2.60 -26.73
C GLY A 150 10.22 3.66 -26.96
N LYS A 151 10.63 4.94 -26.98
CA LYS A 151 9.71 6.09 -27.18
C LYS A 151 8.80 5.94 -28.40
N GLY A 152 9.29 5.34 -29.49
CA GLY A 152 8.51 5.11 -30.71
C GLY A 152 7.35 4.12 -30.52
N GLN A 153 7.58 3.02 -29.80
CA GLN A 153 6.51 2.07 -29.46
C GLN A 153 5.50 2.66 -28.50
N ARG A 154 5.94 3.49 -27.55
CA ARG A 154 5.04 4.15 -26.60
C ARG A 154 4.08 5.13 -27.31
N GLN A 155 4.61 5.90 -28.25
CA GLN A 155 3.79 6.78 -29.11
C GLN A 155 2.71 5.99 -29.87
N LEU A 156 3.10 4.87 -30.49
CA LEU A 156 2.16 3.99 -31.21
C LEU A 156 1.08 3.40 -30.28
N LEU A 157 1.44 3.05 -29.05
CA LEU A 157 0.50 2.54 -28.06
C LEU A 157 -0.53 3.61 -27.65
N ASP A 158 -0.09 4.86 -27.47
CA ASP A 158 -0.95 5.98 -27.14
C ASP A 158 -1.89 6.34 -28.31
N ASP A 159 -1.37 6.35 -29.55
CA ASP A 159 -2.17 6.54 -30.76
C ASP A 159 -3.23 5.44 -30.91
N LEU A 160 -2.87 4.19 -30.62
CA LEU A 160 -3.79 3.04 -30.63
C LEU A 160 -4.90 3.21 -29.57
N LYS A 161 -4.54 3.61 -28.34
CA LYS A 161 -5.52 3.86 -27.26
C LYS A 161 -6.51 4.94 -27.66
N GLU A 162 -6.04 6.05 -28.23
CA GLU A 162 -6.91 7.11 -28.76
C GLU A 162 -7.85 6.61 -29.86
N LEU A 163 -7.34 5.83 -30.82
CA LEU A 163 -8.15 5.27 -31.90
C LEU A 163 -9.22 4.31 -31.38
N VAL A 164 -8.89 3.48 -30.39
CA VAL A 164 -9.84 2.55 -29.76
C VAL A 164 -10.92 3.30 -28.99
N GLU A 165 -10.56 4.34 -28.24
CA GLU A 165 -11.52 5.21 -27.54
C GLU A 165 -12.47 5.90 -28.52
N LYS A 166 -11.92 6.52 -29.57
CA LYS A 166 -12.71 7.15 -30.64
C LYS A 166 -13.68 6.15 -31.29
N ASN A 167 -13.22 4.94 -31.61
CA ASN A 167 -14.08 3.91 -32.22
C ASN A 167 -15.11 3.30 -31.25
N LYS A 168 -14.81 3.21 -29.95
CA LYS A 168 -15.82 2.83 -28.94
C LYS A 168 -16.94 3.86 -28.84
N PHE A 169 -16.60 5.14 -29.05
CA PHE A 169 -17.59 6.23 -29.12
C PHE A 169 -18.56 6.08 -30.29
N PHE A 170 -18.11 5.50 -31.42
CA PHE A 170 -18.94 5.21 -32.61
C PHE A 170 -19.74 3.90 -32.52
N LYS A 171 -19.62 3.11 -31.45
CA LYS A 171 -20.37 1.87 -31.22
C LYS A 171 -21.56 2.01 -30.26
N LYS A 172 -21.97 3.23 -29.93
CA LYS A 172 -23.28 3.53 -29.33
C LYS A 172 -24.27 3.92 -30.41
#